data_AF-A0A9P7J8D1-F1
#
_entry.id   AF-A0A9P7J8D1-F1
#
_cell.length_a   1.000
_cell.length_b   1.000
_cell.length_c   1.000
_cell.angle_alpha   90.00
_cell.angle_beta   90.00
_cell.angle_gamma   90.00
#
_symmetry.space_group_name_H-M   'P 1'
#
loop_
_entity.id
_entity.type
_entity.pdbx_description
1 polymer ?
#
loop_
_entity_poly.entity_id
_entity_poly.type
_entity_poly.pdbx_seq_one_letter_code
_entity_poly.pdbx_strand_id
1 'polypeptide(L)'
;KNTVSIFKQTGIFLSVCRHRMVQTIAEMRHSDAKYPLATINKLVNMFGHNQAIGSDIGCSLVKTVATSLIHNKAADHHLVLTVNAFHGHMYNCKCQL
;
A
#
# COMPACT_ATOMS: atom_id res chain seq x y z
N LYS A 1 -32.97 -8.97 -6.25
CA LYS A 1 -31.50 -8.78 -6.04
C LYS A 1 -31.28 -7.33 -5.62
N ASN A 2 -30.89 -7.07 -4.37
CA ASN A 2 -30.73 -5.73 -3.82
C ASN A 2 -29.52 -5.03 -4.46
N THR A 3 -29.76 -4.01 -5.27
CA THR A 3 -28.75 -3.18 -5.96
C THR A 3 -27.80 -2.45 -5.01
N VAL A 4 -28.18 -2.34 -3.73
CA VAL A 4 -27.41 -1.65 -2.67
C VAL A 4 -26.16 -2.45 -2.23
N SER A 5 -26.13 -3.78 -2.42
CA SER A 5 -24.98 -4.59 -1.99
C SER A 5 -23.68 -4.27 -2.75
N ILE A 6 -23.80 -3.65 -3.93
CA ILE A 6 -22.68 -3.24 -4.80
C ILE A 6 -21.88 -2.10 -4.13
N PHE A 7 -22.49 -1.32 -3.23
CA PHE A 7 -21.88 -0.17 -2.56
C PHE A 7 -21.39 -0.47 -1.15
N LYS A 8 -21.26 -1.75 -0.75
CA LYS A 8 -20.80 -2.09 0.59
C LYS A 8 -19.34 -1.68 0.78
N GLN A 9 -19.14 -0.56 1.48
CA GLN A 9 -17.85 -0.08 1.94
C GLN A 9 -17.36 -0.96 3.09
N THR A 10 -16.09 -1.38 3.01
CA THR A 10 -15.40 -2.14 4.05
C THR A 10 -14.39 -1.29 4.82
N GLY A 11 -13.99 -0.13 4.29
CA GLY A 11 -13.05 0.77 4.96
C GLY A 11 -12.60 1.94 4.08
N ILE A 12 -11.48 2.55 4.47
CA ILE A 12 -10.79 3.61 3.73
C ILE A 12 -9.31 3.26 3.65
N PHE A 13 -8.73 3.33 2.45
CA PHE A 13 -7.29 3.28 2.25
C PHE A 13 -6.75 4.70 2.14
N LEU A 14 -5.83 5.06 3.02
CA LEU A 14 -5.29 6.42 3.14
C LEU A 14 -3.77 6.41 2.99
N SER A 15 -3.23 7.27 2.14
CA SER A 15 -1.80 7.59 2.12
C SER A 15 -1.57 9.03 2.54
N VAL A 16 -0.63 9.23 3.45
CA VAL A 16 -0.20 10.54 3.94
C VAL A 16 1.29 10.70 3.74
N CYS A 17 1.71 11.93 3.46
CA CYS A 17 3.13 12.26 3.46
C CYS A 17 3.62 12.53 4.89
N ARG A 18 4.95 12.63 5.07
CA ARG A 18 5.56 12.98 6.37
C ARG A 18 5.14 14.37 6.89
N HIS A 19 4.65 15.25 6.01
CA HIS A 19 4.12 16.57 6.37
C HIS A 19 2.64 16.56 6.78
N ARG A 20 2.04 15.38 6.99
CA ARG A 20 0.63 15.19 7.36
C ARG A 20 -0.39 15.64 6.30
N MET A 21 0.06 15.84 5.06
CA MET A 21 -0.85 16.06 3.92
C MET A 21 -1.31 14.72 3.35
N VAL A 22 -2.60 14.63 3.04
CA VAL A 22 -3.20 13.47 2.36
C VAL A 22 -2.73 13.44 0.90
N GLN A 23 -2.15 12.32 0.47
CA GLN A 23 -1.68 12.11 -0.90
C GLN A 23 -2.71 11.32 -1.72
N THR A 24 -3.32 10.29 -1.14
CA THR A 24 -4.41 9.53 -1.74
C THR A 24 -5.42 9.10 -0.68
N ILE A 25 -6.69 9.05 -1.08
CA ILE A 25 -7.78 8.47 -0.30
C ILE A 25 -8.64 7.63 -1.24
N ALA A 26 -9.02 6.43 -0.81
CA ALA A 26 -9.91 5.56 -1.56
C ALA A 26 -10.85 4.81 -0.62
N GLU A 27 -12.13 4.77 -0.96
CA GLU A 27 -13.09 3.91 -0.27
C GLU A 27 -12.83 2.45 -0.63
N MET A 28 -12.63 1.64 0.41
CA MET A 28 -12.42 0.21 0.23
C MET A 28 -13.76 -0.51 0.10
N ARG A 29 -13.83 -1.37 -0.89
CA ARG A 29 -14.72 -2.51 -1.06
C ARG A 29 -13.90 -3.79 -0.91
N HIS A 30 -14.58 -4.92 -0.66
CA HIS A 30 -14.14 -6.28 -0.27
C HIS A 30 -12.84 -6.91 -0.87
N SER A 31 -12.06 -6.22 -1.72
CA SER A 31 -10.78 -6.63 -2.26
C SER A 31 -9.66 -5.65 -1.86
N ASP A 32 -8.71 -6.07 -1.03
CA ASP A 32 -7.85 -5.13 -0.31
C ASP A 32 -6.55 -4.74 -1.04
N ALA A 33 -6.04 -5.59 -1.95
CA ALA A 33 -4.73 -5.38 -2.59
C ALA A 33 -4.70 -4.30 -3.69
N LYS A 34 -5.85 -3.93 -4.26
CA LYS A 34 -5.90 -2.98 -5.41
C LYS A 34 -5.67 -1.53 -5.02
N TYR A 35 -6.06 -1.12 -3.82
CA TYR A 35 -5.91 0.26 -3.34
C TYR A 35 -4.45 0.66 -3.08
N PRO A 36 -3.61 -0.17 -2.41
CA PRO A 36 -2.20 0.15 -2.29
C PRO A 36 -1.50 0.15 -3.65
N LEU A 37 -1.81 -0.78 -4.56
CA LEU A 37 -1.26 -0.78 -5.92
C LEU A 37 -1.63 0.48 -6.70
N ALA A 38 -2.91 0.87 -6.69
CA ALA A 38 -3.38 2.08 -7.35
C ALA A 38 -2.73 3.34 -6.76
N THR A 39 -2.59 3.37 -5.42
CA THR A 39 -1.89 4.45 -4.72
C THR A 39 -0.42 4.54 -5.15
N ILE A 40 0.32 3.44 -5.08
CA ILE A 40 1.72 3.39 -5.53
C ILE A 40 1.85 3.87 -6.97
N ASN A 41 1.02 3.35 -7.87
CA ASN A 41 1.06 3.71 -9.28
C ASN A 41 0.86 5.23 -9.51
N LYS A 42 -0.07 5.83 -8.76
CA LYS A 42 -0.33 7.27 -8.78
C LYS A 42 0.83 8.06 -8.20
N LEU A 43 1.36 7.67 -7.04
CA LEU A 43 2.46 8.37 -6.38
C LEU A 43 3.73 8.35 -7.24
N VAL A 44 4.05 7.21 -7.84
CA VAL A 44 5.20 7.08 -8.76
C VAL A 44 5.01 7.97 -10.01
N ASN A 45 3.79 8.05 -10.56
CA ASN A 45 3.50 8.97 -11.68
C ASN A 45 3.66 10.45 -11.30
N MET A 46 3.30 10.82 -10.07
CA MET A 46 3.29 12.22 -9.63
C MET A 46 4.67 12.70 -9.14
N PHE A 47 5.39 11.86 -8.41
CA PHE A 47 6.64 12.24 -7.74
C PHE A 47 7.90 11.67 -8.41
N GLY A 48 7.73 10.76 -9.37
CA GLY A 48 8.84 10.22 -10.15
C GLY A 48 9.68 9.19 -9.41
N HIS A 49 10.99 9.25 -9.61
CA HIS A 49 11.94 8.22 -9.17
C HIS A 49 12.26 8.31 -7.67
N ASN A 50 12.85 7.24 -7.13
CA ASN A 50 13.44 7.14 -5.79
C ASN A 50 12.43 7.44 -4.67
N GLN A 51 11.19 7.01 -4.84
CA GLN A 51 10.15 7.17 -3.82
C GLN A 51 10.25 6.08 -2.76
N ALA A 52 10.14 6.49 -1.49
CA ALA A 52 9.99 5.58 -0.36
C ALA A 52 8.56 5.65 0.18
N ILE A 53 7.83 4.54 0.14
CA ILE A 53 6.45 4.44 0.61
C ILE A 53 6.39 3.51 1.81
N GLY A 54 6.00 4.07 2.96
CA GLY A 54 5.75 3.31 4.18
C GLY A 54 4.35 2.68 4.18
N SER A 55 4.25 1.42 4.58
CA SER A 55 2.98 0.72 4.78
C SER A 55 3.05 -0.25 5.95
N ASP A 56 1.94 -0.33 6.69
CA ASP A 56 1.67 -1.32 7.74
C ASP A 56 1.63 -2.76 7.20
N ILE A 57 1.25 -2.93 5.94
CA ILE A 57 1.26 -4.21 5.21
C ILE A 57 2.47 -4.35 4.26
N GLY A 58 3.55 -3.58 4.48
CA GLY A 58 4.67 -3.49 3.54
C GLY A 58 5.26 -4.84 3.12
N CYS A 59 5.37 -5.83 4.01
CA CYS A 59 5.94 -7.14 3.67
C CYS A 59 5.11 -7.92 2.63
N SER A 60 3.78 -7.98 2.81
CA SER A 60 2.88 -8.61 1.83
C SER A 60 2.73 -7.74 0.58
N LEU A 61 2.78 -6.42 0.74
CA LEU A 61 2.70 -5.46 -0.36
C LEU A 61 3.90 -5.54 -1.30
N VAL A 62 5.12 -5.76 -0.80
CA VAL A 62 6.31 -6.01 -1.63
C VAL A 62 6.07 -7.18 -2.58
N LYS A 63 5.60 -8.31 -2.05
CA LYS A 63 5.26 -9.49 -2.86
C LYS A 63 4.15 -9.19 -3.86
N THR A 64 3.17 -8.39 -3.46
CA THR A 64 2.03 -8.00 -4.30
C THR A 64 2.47 -7.09 -5.45
N VAL A 65 3.37 -6.12 -5.20
CA VAL A 65 3.94 -5.27 -6.26
C VAL A 65 4.75 -6.13 -7.24
N ALA A 66 5.56 -7.06 -6.71
CA ALA A 66 6.40 -7.94 -7.52
C ALA A 66 5.62 -8.82 -8.51
N THR A 67 4.39 -9.21 -8.18
CA THR A 67 3.53 -10.04 -9.04
C THR A 67 2.49 -9.24 -9.82
N SER A 68 2.50 -7.90 -9.71
CA SER A 68 1.49 -7.04 -10.33
C SER A 68 1.95 -6.45 -11.68
N LEU A 69 1.01 -5.87 -12.41
CA LEU A 69 1.28 -5.14 -13.66
C LEU A 69 2.19 -3.92 -13.47
N ILE A 70 2.34 -3.40 -12.24
CA ILE A 70 3.19 -2.24 -11.96
C ILE A 70 4.61 -2.63 -11.56
N HIS A 71 4.97 -3.92 -11.59
CA HIS A 71 6.31 -4.41 -11.21
C HIS A 71 7.43 -3.67 -11.95
N ASN A 72 7.42 -3.69 -13.28
CA ASN A 72 8.49 -3.07 -14.08
C ASN A 72 8.58 -1.57 -13.79
N LYS A 73 7.44 -0.89 -13.74
CA LYS A 73 7.40 0.53 -13.40
C LYS A 73 7.98 0.82 -12.01
N ALA A 74 7.65 0.00 -11.01
CA ALA A 74 8.18 0.14 -9.66
C ALA A 74 9.70 -0.07 -9.63
N ALA A 75 10.21 -1.04 -10.39
CA ALA A 75 11.64 -1.28 -10.53
C ALA A 75 12.35 -0.11 -11.24
N ASP A 76 11.83 0.34 -12.40
CA ASP A 76 12.39 1.44 -13.20
C ASP A 76 12.44 2.76 -12.42
N HIS A 77 11.47 2.98 -11.52
CA HIS A 77 11.42 4.17 -10.67
C HIS A 77 12.17 4.02 -9.34
N HIS A 78 12.88 2.91 -9.13
CA HIS A 78 13.59 2.59 -7.88
C HIS A 78 12.69 2.74 -6.63
N LEU A 79 11.45 2.24 -6.72
CA LEU A 79 10.51 2.29 -5.61
C LEU A 79 11.03 1.48 -4.42
N VAL A 80 11.04 2.11 -3.25
CA VAL A 80 11.33 1.44 -1.97
C VAL A 80 10.04 1.35 -1.17
N LEU A 81 9.65 0.13 -0.79
CA LEU A 81 8.59 -0.08 0.19
C LEU A 81 9.20 -0.31 1.56
N THR A 82 8.77 0.48 2.54
CA THR A 82 9.22 0.35 3.93
C THR A 82 8.10 -0.19 4.81
N VAL A 83 8.46 -1.09 5.72
CA VAL A 83 7.59 -1.52 6.81
C VAL A 83 7.84 -0.66 8.03
N ASN A 84 6.82 -0.50 8.87
CA ASN A 84 7.00 0.18 10.16
C ASN A 84 8.06 -0.57 11.01
N ALA A 85 8.87 0.15 11.78
CA ALA A 85 9.95 -0.41 12.59
C ALA A 85 9.46 -1.50 13.57
N PHE A 86 8.20 -1.43 13.99
CA PHE A 86 7.57 -2.41 14.87
C PHE A 86 7.10 -3.70 14.17
N HIS A 87 7.25 -3.82 12.85
CA HIS A 87 6.83 -5.01 12.11
C HIS A 87 7.55 -6.29 12.61
N GLY A 88 8.80 -6.19 13.05
CA GLY A 88 9.50 -7.33 13.66
C GLY A 88 8.90 -7.79 14.99
N HIS A 89 8.42 -6.84 15.80
CA HIS A 89 7.87 -7.11 17.13
C HIS A 89 6.53 -7.86 17.05
N MET A 90 5.68 -7.53 16.06
CA MET A 90 4.37 -8.18 15.91
C MET A 90 4.42 -9.55 15.24
N TYR A 91 5.41 -9.81 14.37
CA TYR A 91 5.49 -11.07 13.61
C TYR A 91 6.45 -12.11 14.20
N ASN A 92 7.32 -11.75 15.15
CA ASN A 92 8.29 -12.70 15.70
C ASN A 92 8.55 -12.56 17.21
N CYS A 93 7.48 -12.61 18.00
CA CYS A 93 7.53 -12.64 19.48
C CYS A 93 8.31 -13.87 20.04
N LYS A 94 8.60 -14.89 19.20
CA LYS A 94 9.37 -16.09 19.59
C LYS A 94 10.87 -15.86 19.74
N CYS A 95 11.41 -14.74 19.28
CA CYS A 95 12.83 -14.39 19.43
C CYS A 95 13.12 -13.52 20.66
N GLN A 96 12.12 -13.33 21.54
CA GLN A 96 12.22 -12.53 22.77
C GLN A 96 12.02 -13.37 24.05
N LEU A 97 11.98 -14.71 23.93
CA LEU A 97 11.95 -15.66 25.05
C LEU A 97 13.31 -16.36 25.18
#